data_AF-A0A7J4S0V7-F1
#
_entry.id   AF-A0A7J4S0V7-F1
#
_cell.length_a   1.000
_cell.length_b   1.000
_cell.length_c   1.000
_cell.angle_alpha   90.00
_cell.angle_beta   90.00
_cell.angle_gamma   90.00
#
_symmetry.space_group_name_H-M   'P 1'
#
loop_
_entity.id
_entity.type
_entity.pdbx_description
1 polymer ?
#
loop_
_entity_poly.entity_id
_entity_poly.type
_entity_poly.pdbx_seq_one_letter_code
_entity_poly.pdbx_strand_id
1 'polypeptide(L)'
;LAYVINRSGITAVITSEIPEQGLGGNSPIKFSKYDVEEYVSDGVILLNFLGLGPEAGRTMYLRKMRGTKQAMEVHPFTLGDKGIEVRKIEEVLRM
;
A
#
# COMPACT_ATOMS: atom_id res chain seq x y z
N LEU A 1 3.12 14.00 16.03
CA LEU A 1 1.84 13.89 15.27
C LEU A 1 1.10 12.58 15.58
N ALA A 2 1.67 11.41 15.26
CA ALA A 2 1.02 10.11 15.48
C ALA A 2 0.47 9.89 16.90
N TYR A 3 1.24 10.26 17.93
CA TYR A 3 0.79 10.18 19.33
C TYR A 3 -0.48 11.01 19.60
N VAL A 4 -0.54 12.25 19.09
CA VAL A 4 -1.69 13.15 19.31
C VAL A 4 -2.93 12.63 18.59
N ILE A 5 -2.77 12.15 17.35
CA ILE A 5 -3.87 11.54 16.59
C ILE A 5 -4.41 10.32 17.34
N ASN A 6 -3.54 9.42 17.79
CA ASN A 6 -3.95 8.22 18.53
C ASN A 6 -4.71 8.58 19.83
N ARG A 7 -4.21 9.57 20.59
CA ARG A 7 -4.86 10.04 21.83
C ARG A 7 -6.17 10.80 21.61
N SER A 8 -6.39 11.36 20.41
CA SER A 8 -7.59 12.12 20.09
C SER A 8 -8.82 11.27 19.77
N GLY A 9 -8.67 9.94 19.64
CA GLY A 9 -9.78 9.04 19.31
C GLY A 9 -10.27 9.16 17.86
N ILE A 10 -9.48 9.77 16.97
CA ILE A 10 -9.82 9.96 15.56
C ILE A 10 -9.19 8.84 14.71
N THR A 11 -9.93 8.34 13.71
CA THR A 11 -9.37 7.52 12.63
C THR A 11 -8.77 8.43 11.57
N ALA A 12 -7.45 8.35 11.37
CA ALA A 12 -6.74 9.17 10.39
C ALA A 12 -6.11 8.31 9.29
N VAL A 13 -6.08 8.84 8.07
CA VAL A 13 -5.30 8.34 6.95
C VAL A 13 -4.21 9.36 6.66
N ILE A 14 -2.96 8.90 6.58
CA ILE A 14 -1.80 9.74 6.29
C ILE A 14 -1.13 9.17 5.03
N THR A 15 -0.77 10.05 4.10
CA THR A 15 -0.09 9.68 2.86
C THR A 15 1.41 9.95 2.99
N SER A 16 2.23 9.02 2.50
CA SER A 16 3.68 9.22 2.28
C SER A 16 4.02 8.75 0.87
N GLU A 17 5.07 9.33 0.31
CA GLU A 17 5.62 8.96 -1.00
C GLU A 17 6.57 7.78 -0.84
N ILE A 18 6.61 6.90 -1.83
CA ILE A 18 7.65 5.89 -1.95
C ILE A 18 8.60 6.40 -3.04
N PRO A 19 9.90 6.60 -2.75
CA PRO A 19 10.86 7.02 -3.77
C PRO A 19 10.93 5.95 -4.87
N GLU A 20 11.19 6.38 -6.11
CA GLU A 20 11.33 5.47 -7.23
C GLU A 20 12.46 4.47 -6.96
N GLN A 21 12.11 3.19 -6.88
CA GLN A 21 13.05 2.10 -6.65
C GLN A 21 13.42 1.50 -7.99
N GLY A 22 14.71 1.61 -8.36
CA GLY A 22 15.23 0.93 -9.53
C GLY A 22 15.08 -0.59 -9.39
N LEU A 23 14.65 -1.26 -10.46
CA LEU A 23 14.51 -2.73 -10.55
C LEU A 23 15.87 -3.47 -10.60
N GLY A 24 16.95 -2.86 -10.14
CA GLY A 24 18.30 -3.41 -10.19
C GLY A 24 19.26 -2.70 -9.24
N GLY A 25 19.95 -3.49 -8.43
CA GLY A 25 20.93 -3.03 -7.43
C GLY A 25 20.51 -3.46 -6.02
N ASN A 26 21.49 -3.64 -5.13
CA ASN A 26 21.32 -4.00 -3.71
C ASN A 26 20.61 -2.90 -2.87
N SER A 27 19.77 -2.07 -3.49
CA SER A 27 19.00 -1.04 -2.82
C SER A 27 17.90 -1.71 -1.98
N PRO A 28 17.82 -1.41 -0.67
CA PRO A 28 16.76 -1.94 0.18
C PRO A 28 15.39 -1.46 -0.32
N ILE A 29 14.39 -2.34 -0.25
CA ILE A 29 13.00 -2.00 -0.55
C ILE A 29 12.55 -0.98 0.48
N LYS A 30 12.19 0.22 0.03
CA LYS A 30 11.66 1.29 0.87
C LYS A 30 10.14 1.24 0.88
N PHE A 31 9.52 1.58 2.02
CA PHE A 31 8.06 1.66 2.15
C PHE A 31 7.57 3.09 2.34
N SER A 32 8.48 4.03 2.50
CA SER A 32 8.24 5.45 2.72
C SER A 32 9.48 6.25 2.33
N LYS A 33 9.38 7.57 2.36
CA LYS A 33 10.48 8.46 1.95
C LYS A 33 11.65 8.44 2.92
N TYR A 34 11.37 8.32 4.22
CA TYR A 34 12.36 8.41 5.29
C TYR A 34 12.59 7.10 6.04
N ASP A 35 11.94 6.00 5.64
CA ASP A 35 12.06 4.66 6.24
C ASP A 35 11.65 4.62 7.74
N VAL A 36 10.81 5.57 8.19
CA VAL A 36 10.38 5.68 9.60
C VAL A 36 8.86 5.54 9.73
N GLU A 37 8.11 6.02 8.75
CA GLU A 37 6.66 6.13 8.79
C GLU A 37 5.96 4.77 8.99
N GLU A 38 6.51 3.73 8.39
CA GLU A 38 6.03 2.36 8.52
C GLU A 38 6.26 1.77 9.92
N TYR A 39 7.12 2.34 10.77
CA TYR A 39 7.33 1.86 12.13
C TYR A 39 6.40 2.56 13.12
N VAL A 40 6.13 3.84 12.88
CA VAL A 40 5.30 4.71 13.72
C VAL A 40 3.80 4.44 13.51
N SER A 41 3.39 4.07 12.29
CA SER A 41 1.98 3.84 11.96
C SER A 41 1.46 2.52 12.54
N ASP A 42 0.16 2.40 12.86
CA ASP A 42 -0.44 1.12 13.28
C ASP A 42 -0.92 0.28 12.08
N GLY A 43 -1.28 0.94 10.98
CA GLY A 43 -1.61 0.34 9.69
C GLY A 43 -0.73 0.91 8.58
N VAL A 44 -0.39 0.10 7.58
CA VAL A 44 0.34 0.54 6.37
C VAL A 44 -0.28 -0.13 5.15
N ILE A 45 -0.76 0.71 4.25
CA ILE A 45 -1.30 0.33 2.94
C ILE A 45 -0.32 0.81 1.88
N LEU A 46 0.20 -0.11 1.08
CA LEU A 46 1.09 0.21 -0.03
C LEU A 46 0.28 0.32 -1.31
N LEU A 47 0.49 1.39 -2.07
CA LEU A 47 -0.04 1.59 -3.41
C LEU A 47 1.13 1.56 -4.38
N ASN A 48 1.18 0.56 -5.24
CA ASN A 48 2.29 0.35 -6.16
C ASN A 48 1.80 0.32 -7.61
N PHE A 49 2.67 0.74 -8.53
CA PHE A 49 2.50 0.51 -9.96
C PHE A 49 3.44 -0.64 -10.35
N LEU A 50 2.90 -1.87 -10.36
CA LEU A 50 3.65 -3.08 -10.62
C LEU A 50 2.97 -3.87 -11.73
N GLY A 51 3.76 -4.53 -12.58
CA GLY A 51 3.23 -5.47 -13.57
C GLY A 51 2.63 -6.69 -12.88
N LEU A 52 1.38 -7.01 -13.20
CA LEU A 52 0.78 -8.31 -12.90
C LEU A 52 0.70 -9.08 -14.22
N GLY A 53 1.73 -9.90 -14.50
CA GLY A 53 1.84 -10.60 -15.77
C GLY A 53 2.26 -9.66 -16.92
N PRO A 54 1.66 -9.76 -18.12
CA PRO A 54 2.05 -8.94 -19.28
C PRO A 54 1.58 -7.48 -19.20
N GLU A 55 0.68 -7.14 -18.27
CA GLU A 55 0.12 -5.79 -18.14
C GLU A 55 0.63 -5.07 -16.89
N ALA A 56 1.07 -3.82 -17.08
CA ALA A 56 1.38 -2.91 -15.99
C ALA A 56 0.09 -2.44 -15.32
N GLY A 57 0.00 -2.54 -13.99
CA GLY A 57 -1.22 -2.24 -13.26
C GLY A 57 -0.98 -1.53 -11.94
N ARG A 58 -2.05 -0.91 -11.41
CA ARG A 58 -2.04 -0.40 -10.04
C ARG A 58 -2.44 -1.51 -9.09
N THR A 59 -1.69 -1.65 -8.00
CA THR A 59 -1.87 -2.69 -7.01
C THR A 59 -1.82 -2.10 -5.60
N MET A 60 -2.59 -2.70 -4.72
CA MET A 60 -2.69 -2.34 -3.31
C MET A 60 -2.32 -3.55 -2.46
N TYR A 61 -1.56 -3.34 -1.39
CA TYR A 61 -1.20 -4.39 -0.45
C TYR A 61 -1.20 -3.89 0.99
N LEU A 62 -1.76 -4.70 1.90
CA LEU A 62 -1.74 -4.42 3.34
C LEU A 62 -0.44 -4.94 3.94
N ARG A 63 0.50 -4.03 4.20
CA ARG A 63 1.78 -4.38 4.81
C ARG A 63 1.61 -4.76 6.28
N LYS A 64 0.79 -4.00 7.01
CA LYS A 64 0.45 -4.28 8.40
C LYS A 64 -0.86 -3.62 8.79
N MET A 65 -1.54 -4.23 9.77
CA MET A 65 -2.67 -3.68 10.52
C MET A 65 -2.60 -4.26 11.94
N ARG A 66 -2.01 -3.52 12.88
CA ARG A 66 -1.80 -4.00 14.26
C ARG A 66 -3.14 -4.30 14.95
N GLY A 67 -3.23 -5.45 15.61
CA GLY A 67 -4.41 -5.86 16.38
C GLY A 67 -5.55 -6.45 15.56
N THR A 68 -5.37 -6.67 14.26
CA THR A 68 -6.41 -7.21 13.36
C THR A 68 -5.87 -8.33 12.47
N LYS A 69 -6.75 -9.24 12.04
CA LYS A 69 -6.45 -10.13 10.91
C LYS A 69 -6.55 -9.33 9.61
N GLN A 70 -5.59 -9.51 8.72
CA GLN A 70 -5.56 -8.83 7.42
C GLN A 70 -5.39 -9.84 6.28
N ALA A 71 -5.89 -9.48 5.10
CA ALA A 71 -5.56 -10.19 3.87
C ALA A 71 -4.06 -10.00 3.58
N MET A 72 -3.39 -11.08 3.18
CA MET A 72 -1.96 -11.07 2.82
C MET A 72 -1.74 -11.05 1.30
N GLU A 73 -2.82 -10.85 0.54
CA GLU A 73 -2.85 -10.86 -0.91
C GLU A 73 -2.60 -9.45 -1.47
N VAL A 74 -2.12 -9.41 -2.71
CA VAL A 74 -2.03 -8.17 -3.49
C VAL A 74 -3.35 -7.98 -4.23
N HIS A 75 -3.93 -6.80 -4.13
CA HIS A 75 -5.21 -6.47 -4.75
C HIS A 75 -5.01 -5.48 -5.91
N PRO A 76 -5.31 -5.85 -7.16
CA PRO A 76 -5.34 -4.90 -8.25
C PRO A 76 -6.44 -3.85 -8.02
N PHE A 77 -6.22 -2.62 -8.48
CA PHE A 77 -7.25 -1.59 -8.43
C PHE A 77 -7.24 -0.69 -9.66
N THR A 78 -8.39 -0.12 -9.99
CA THR A 78 -8.56 0.87 -11.05
C THR A 78 -8.97 2.22 -10.46
N LEU A 79 -8.70 3.29 -11.20
CA LEU A 79 -9.18 4.64 -10.89
C LEU A 79 -10.23 4.99 -11.95
N GLY A 80 -11.50 5.02 -11.54
CA GLY A 80 -12.61 5.44 -12.38
C GLY A 80 -13.17 6.79 -11.92
N ASP A 81 -14.29 7.20 -12.51
CA ASP A 81 -14.96 8.46 -12.16
C ASP A 81 -15.46 8.51 -10.71
N LYS A 82 -15.57 7.35 -10.05
CA LYS A 82 -15.95 7.20 -8.65
C LYS A 82 -14.76 7.02 -7.70
N GLY A 83 -13.53 7.09 -8.19
CA GLY A 83 -12.31 6.91 -7.40
C GLY A 83 -11.73 5.50 -7.50
N ILE A 84 -11.19 5.00 -6.38
CA ILE A 84 -10.49 3.70 -6.30
C ILE A 84 -11.50 2.55 -6.28
N GLU A 85 -11.37 1.63 -7.23
CA GLU A 85 -12.13 0.38 -7.29
C GLU A 85 -11.17 -0.80 -7.11
N VAL A 86 -11.25 -1.45 -5.94
CA VAL A 86 -10.38 -2.59 -5.59
C VAL A 86 -10.99 -3.88 -6.14
N ARG A 87 -10.16 -4.68 -6.80
CA ARG A 87 -10.55 -5.95 -7.43
C ARG A 87 -9.87 -7.13 -6.75
N LYS A 88 -10.45 -8.31 -6.92
CA LYS A 88 -9.85 -9.56 -6.46
C LYS A 88 -8.74 -10.01 -7.41
N ILE A 89 -7.67 -10.57 -6.88
CA ILE A 89 -6.52 -11.00 -7.70
C ILE A 89 -6.90 -12.09 -8.70
N GLU A 90 -7.85 -12.96 -8.34
CA GLU A 90 -8.34 -14.04 -9.21
C GLU A 90 -9.07 -13.52 -10.45
N GLU A 91 -9.64 -12.31 -10.41
CA GLU A 91 -10.30 -11.73 -11.57
C GLU A 91 -9.34 -11.28 -12.66
N VAL A 92 -8.09 -11.00 -12.29
CA VAL A 92 -7.03 -10.57 -13.22
C VAL A 92 -6.24 -11.77 -13.73
N LEU A 93 -5.97 -12.76 -12.88
CA LEU A 93 -5.25 -13.99 -13.25
C LEU A 93 -6.06 -14.92 -14.18
N ARG A 94 -7.36 -14.69 -14.35
CA ARG A 94 -8.25 -15.48 -15.23
C ARG A 94 -8.42 -14.88 -16.63
N MET A 95 -7.81 -13.75 -16.92
CA MET A 95 -7.73 -13.13 -18.26
C MET A 95 -6.49 -13.64 -19.00
#